data_AF-C4JIP2-F1
#
_entry.id   AF-C4JIP2-F1
#
_cell.length_a   1.000
_cell.length_b   1.000
_cell.length_c   1.000
_cell.angle_alpha   90.00
_cell.angle_beta   90.00
_cell.angle_gamma   90.00
#
_symmetry.space_group_name_H-M   'P 1'
#
loop_
_entity.id
_entity.type
_entity.pdbx_description
1 polymer ?
#
loop_
_entity_poly.entity_id
_entity_poly.type
_entity_poly.pdbx_seq_one_letter_code
_entity_poly.pdbx_strand_id
1 'polypeptide(L)'
;MSDLRQRSNPGAAAPSPKTSESLGKQIKRNLTCLQRGPILLTPSELSLYNGTSPTLPIYISINHTIYDVSASPYMYGPGGGYSFFAGRDATRAFVTGCFQDDLTSDLTGVEEMFMPIEDDDESEAEKRLSKAEKKLRREREMREARRKVDEHVKHWVDFYEKSDKYFAAGKVVRAHGEEKGGAGKKRELCEAAKKGRPKRSKLREEKEKSE
;
A
#
# COMPACT_ATOMS: atom_id res chain seq x y z
N MET A 1 2.68 -31.39 -3.32
CA MET A 1 1.47 -30.59 -3.63
C MET A 1 1.62 -29.24 -2.94
N SER A 2 1.79 -28.20 -3.77
CA SER A 2 1.75 -26.76 -3.47
C SER A 2 2.63 -26.22 -2.34
N ASP A 3 3.93 -26.11 -2.63
CA ASP A 3 4.85 -25.12 -2.06
C ASP A 3 4.37 -23.71 -2.43
N LEU A 4 3.54 -23.09 -1.57
CA LEU A 4 3.35 -21.64 -1.59
C LEU A 4 4.58 -21.02 -0.90
N ARG A 5 5.70 -20.97 -1.63
CA ARG A 5 6.85 -20.17 -1.22
C ARG A 5 6.37 -18.75 -0.98
N GLN A 6 6.54 -18.31 0.25
CA GLN A 6 6.60 -16.91 0.63
C GLN A 6 7.46 -16.21 -0.43
N ARG A 7 6.85 -15.41 -1.30
CA ARG A 7 7.60 -14.44 -2.10
C ARG A 7 8.05 -13.38 -1.11
N SER A 8 9.21 -13.66 -0.51
CA SER A 8 10.04 -12.67 0.16
C SER A 8 10.05 -11.41 -0.69
N ASN A 9 9.74 -10.29 -0.04
CA ASN A 9 9.83 -8.95 -0.61
C ASN A 9 11.28 -8.77 -1.09
N PRO A 10 11.58 -8.80 -2.40
CA PRO A 10 12.91 -8.46 -2.85
C PRO A 10 13.01 -6.95 -2.65
N GLY A 11 13.65 -6.57 -1.55
CA GLY A 11 13.95 -5.18 -1.22
C GLY A 11 14.34 -4.47 -2.49
N ALA A 12 13.71 -3.33 -2.74
CA ALA A 12 13.97 -2.47 -3.88
C ALA A 12 15.49 -2.41 -4.10
N ALA A 13 15.97 -3.12 -5.12
CA ALA A 13 17.40 -3.17 -5.41
C ALA A 13 17.84 -1.72 -5.64
N ALA A 14 18.90 -1.32 -4.94
CA ALA A 14 19.49 0.02 -5.09
C ALA A 14 19.71 0.30 -6.58
N PRO A 15 19.27 1.45 -7.11
CA PRO A 15 19.43 1.76 -8.51
C PRO A 15 20.92 1.85 -8.86
N SER A 16 21.33 1.16 -9.92
CA SER A 16 22.64 1.33 -10.53
C SER A 16 22.89 2.80 -10.89
N PRO A 17 24.15 3.31 -10.81
CA PRO A 17 24.45 4.70 -11.13
C PRO A 17 24.00 5.06 -12.54
N LYS A 18 23.23 6.15 -12.66
CA LYS A 18 22.65 6.63 -13.90
C LYS A 18 23.75 7.11 -14.85
N THR A 19 23.69 6.71 -16.13
CA THR A 19 24.54 7.31 -17.18
C THR A 19 24.13 8.76 -17.42
N SER A 20 25.06 9.61 -17.87
CA SER A 20 24.81 11.05 -18.13
C SER A 20 23.64 11.28 -19.09
N GLU A 21 23.45 10.39 -20.07
CA GLU A 21 22.34 10.43 -21.02
C GLU A 21 20.98 10.12 -20.38
N SER A 22 20.93 9.12 -19.50
CA SER A 22 19.70 8.74 -18.78
C SER A 22 19.26 9.84 -17.80
N LEU A 23 20.23 10.50 -17.16
CA LEU A 23 19.98 11.63 -16.27
C LEU A 23 19.42 12.84 -17.05
N GLY A 24 19.99 13.16 -18.21
CA GLY A 24 19.49 14.23 -19.08
C GLY A 24 18.07 14.00 -19.59
N LYS A 25 17.72 12.74 -19.90
CA LYS A 25 16.36 12.36 -20.32
C LYS A 25 15.36 12.47 -19.16
N GLN A 26 15.79 12.14 -17.95
CA GLN A 26 14.98 12.27 -16.74
C GLN A 26 14.73 13.74 -16.35
N ILE A 27 15.77 14.59 -16.40
CA ILE A 27 15.65 16.03 -16.13
C ILE A 27 14.67 16.68 -17.12
N LYS A 28 14.77 16.36 -18.42
CA LYS A 28 13.83 16.88 -19.44
C LYS A 28 12.38 16.46 -19.17
N ARG A 29 12.14 15.21 -18.72
CA ARG A 29 10.78 14.72 -18.39
C ARG A 29 10.21 15.39 -17.14
N ASN A 30 11.05 15.60 -16.12
CA ASN A 30 10.65 16.34 -14.92
C ASN A 30 10.25 17.77 -15.30
N LEU A 31 11.06 18.46 -16.12
CA LEU A 31 10.76 19.81 -16.59
C LEU A 31 9.45 19.88 -17.39
N THR A 32 9.19 18.92 -18.29
CA THR A 32 7.95 18.92 -19.08
C THR A 32 6.71 18.65 -18.22
N CYS A 33 6.84 17.86 -17.16
CA CYS A 33 5.77 17.66 -16.17
C CYS A 33 5.50 18.94 -15.37
N LEU A 34 6.56 19.63 -14.91
CA LEU A 34 6.44 20.93 -14.22
C LEU A 34 5.80 22.00 -15.10
N GLN A 35 6.05 22.01 -16.42
CA GLN A 35 5.48 23.01 -17.34
C GLN A 35 3.99 22.81 -17.65
N ARG A 36 3.48 21.57 -17.58
CA ARG A 36 2.09 21.24 -17.95
C ARG A 36 1.14 21.18 -16.76
N GLY A 37 1.65 21.34 -15.54
CA GLY A 37 0.89 21.19 -14.30
C GLY A 37 0.62 19.72 -13.95
N PRO A 38 0.07 19.45 -12.75
CA PRO A 38 -0.20 18.10 -12.29
C PRO A 38 -1.28 17.44 -13.15
N ILE A 39 -1.04 16.19 -13.56
CA ILE A 39 -2.01 15.40 -14.31
C ILE A 39 -3.11 14.95 -13.35
N LEU A 40 -4.38 15.06 -13.75
CA LEU A 40 -5.50 14.51 -13.00
C LEU A 40 -6.09 13.36 -13.82
N LEU A 41 -6.08 12.15 -13.27
CA LEU A 41 -6.61 10.95 -13.93
C LEU A 41 -7.65 10.28 -13.05
N THR A 42 -8.72 9.78 -13.65
CA THR A 42 -9.59 8.78 -13.02
C THR A 42 -8.88 7.43 -12.94
N PRO A 43 -9.34 6.47 -12.11
CA PRO A 43 -8.77 5.12 -12.09
C PRO A 43 -8.77 4.44 -13.46
N SER A 44 -9.82 4.66 -14.26
CA SER A 44 -9.93 4.12 -15.62
C SER A 44 -8.90 4.73 -16.57
N GLU A 45 -8.67 6.04 -16.48
CA GLU A 45 -7.63 6.71 -17.29
C GLU A 45 -6.22 6.31 -16.84
N LEU A 46 -5.99 6.19 -15.52
CA LEU A 46 -4.72 5.69 -14.98
C LEU A 46 -4.39 4.29 -15.52
N SER A 47 -5.39 3.44 -15.73
CA SER A 47 -5.19 2.06 -16.22
C SER A 47 -4.52 1.96 -17.59
N LEU A 48 -4.56 3.04 -18.39
CA LEU A 48 -3.88 3.12 -19.68
C LEU A 48 -2.36 3.24 -19.56
N TYR A 49 -1.85 3.68 -18.41
CA TYR A 49 -0.43 3.92 -18.12
C TYR A 49 0.24 2.70 -17.47
N ASN A 50 -0.11 1.51 -17.95
CA ASN A 50 0.34 0.21 -17.43
C ASN A 50 1.65 -0.30 -18.07
N GLY A 51 2.25 0.48 -18.97
CA GLY A 51 3.49 0.16 -19.66
C GLY A 51 3.38 -0.76 -20.88
N THR A 52 2.18 -1.15 -21.31
CA THR A 52 2.01 -1.92 -22.56
C THR A 52 2.18 -1.06 -23.82
N SER A 53 1.94 0.24 -23.71
CA SER A 53 2.14 1.17 -24.82
C SER A 53 3.53 1.84 -24.73
N PRO A 54 4.38 1.75 -25.77
CA PRO A 54 5.70 2.40 -25.76
C PRO A 54 5.64 3.92 -25.85
N THR A 55 4.48 4.49 -26.22
CA THR A 55 4.28 5.94 -26.33
C THR A 55 3.79 6.58 -25.04
N LEU A 56 3.36 5.77 -24.06
CA LEU A 56 2.88 6.24 -22.77
C LEU A 56 3.93 6.00 -21.67
N PRO A 57 4.02 6.89 -20.67
CA PRO A 57 4.77 6.61 -19.45
C PRO A 57 4.11 5.49 -18.64
N ILE A 58 4.87 4.94 -17.69
CA ILE A 58 4.39 3.93 -16.75
C ILE A 58 4.09 4.64 -15.43
N TYR A 59 2.84 4.55 -14.98
CA TYR A 59 2.39 5.20 -13.74
C TYR A 59 1.95 4.18 -12.71
N ILE A 60 2.12 4.55 -11.44
CA ILE A 60 1.44 3.90 -10.31
C ILE A 60 0.80 4.99 -9.46
N SER A 61 -0.23 4.65 -8.69
CA SER A 61 -0.80 5.53 -7.68
C SER A 61 -0.55 5.02 -6.27
N ILE A 62 -0.15 5.91 -5.37
CA ILE A 62 -0.06 5.64 -3.93
C ILE A 62 -0.65 6.83 -3.19
N ASN A 63 -1.61 6.54 -2.32
CA ASN A 63 -2.44 7.49 -1.62
C ASN A 63 -2.99 8.58 -2.56
N HIS A 64 -3.59 8.14 -3.68
CA HIS A 64 -4.10 9.00 -4.75
C HIS A 64 -3.05 9.88 -5.44
N THR A 65 -1.75 9.68 -5.19
CA THR A 65 -0.66 10.41 -5.86
C THR A 65 -0.08 9.56 -6.97
N ILE A 66 -0.06 10.12 -8.17
CA ILE A 66 0.48 9.45 -9.35
C ILE A 66 1.98 9.67 -9.38
N TYR A 67 2.75 8.59 -9.43
CA TYR A 67 4.20 8.63 -9.62
C TYR A 67 4.58 8.08 -10.99
N ASP A 68 5.47 8.79 -11.68
CA ASP A 68 6.09 8.30 -12.90
C ASP A 68 7.22 7.33 -12.58
N VAL A 69 7.01 6.06 -12.92
CA VAL A 69 7.96 4.96 -12.73
C VAL A 69 8.59 4.49 -14.03
N SER A 70 8.48 5.28 -15.10
CA SER A 70 9.05 4.99 -16.43
C SER A 70 10.57 4.84 -16.44
N ALA A 71 11.26 5.29 -15.38
CA ALA A 71 12.69 5.06 -15.19
C ALA A 71 13.03 3.59 -14.84
N SER A 72 12.04 2.76 -14.54
CA SER A 72 12.19 1.34 -14.18
C SER A 72 11.27 0.41 -15.00
N PRO A 73 11.31 0.43 -16.34
CA PRO A 73 10.40 -0.36 -17.16
C PRO A 73 10.61 -1.86 -16.99
N TYR A 74 11.81 -2.32 -16.62
CA TYR A 74 12.08 -3.72 -16.29
C TYR A 74 11.40 -4.20 -14.99
N MET A 75 11.02 -3.28 -14.09
CA MET A 75 10.30 -3.60 -12.85
C MET A 75 8.79 -3.50 -13.03
N TYR A 76 8.32 -2.38 -13.58
CA TYR A 76 6.88 -2.04 -13.64
C TYR A 76 6.27 -2.25 -15.03
N GLY A 77 7.07 -2.36 -16.09
CA GLY A 77 6.57 -2.68 -17.43
C GLY A 77 6.20 -4.15 -17.58
N PRO A 78 5.61 -4.55 -18.72
CA PRO A 78 5.19 -5.91 -18.99
C PRO A 78 6.30 -6.95 -18.74
N GLY A 79 5.97 -8.02 -18.00
CA GLY A 79 6.92 -9.06 -17.60
C GLY A 79 7.78 -8.71 -16.37
N GLY A 80 7.75 -7.47 -15.90
CA GLY A 80 8.41 -7.04 -14.68
C GLY A 80 7.72 -7.58 -13.42
N GLY A 81 8.50 -7.79 -12.36
CA GLY A 81 8.02 -8.34 -11.09
C GLY A 81 7.03 -7.46 -10.32
N TYR A 82 6.92 -6.18 -10.69
CA TYR A 82 5.99 -5.19 -10.12
C TYR A 82 4.98 -4.67 -11.15
N SER A 83 4.85 -5.34 -12.28
CA SER A 83 3.97 -4.94 -13.40
C SER A 83 2.49 -4.83 -13.02
N PHE A 84 2.03 -5.60 -12.03
CA PHE A 84 0.66 -5.53 -11.53
C PHE A 84 0.32 -4.19 -10.85
N PHE A 85 1.31 -3.38 -10.44
CA PHE A 85 1.05 -2.04 -9.92
C PHE A 85 0.84 -1.00 -11.02
N ALA A 86 1.31 -1.27 -12.24
CA ALA A 86 1.27 -0.31 -13.32
C ALA A 86 -0.18 0.02 -13.73
N GLY A 87 -0.48 1.30 -13.84
CA GLY A 87 -1.81 1.84 -14.13
C GLY A 87 -2.82 1.66 -13.00
N ARG A 88 -2.39 1.38 -11.76
CA ARG A 88 -3.31 1.11 -10.64
C ARG A 88 -2.90 1.86 -9.38
N ASP A 89 -3.85 1.95 -8.45
CA ASP A 89 -3.56 2.39 -7.10
C ASP A 89 -3.09 1.20 -6.24
N ALA A 90 -1.88 1.30 -5.72
CA ALA A 90 -1.20 0.25 -4.97
C ALA A 90 -1.26 0.48 -3.44
N THR A 91 -1.98 1.50 -2.96
CA THR A 91 -1.95 1.91 -1.55
C THR A 91 -2.29 0.78 -0.61
N ARG A 92 -3.43 0.11 -0.84
CA ARG A 92 -3.88 -0.99 0.02
C ARG A 92 -2.91 -2.16 -0.04
N ALA A 93 -2.50 -2.57 -1.24
CA ALA A 93 -1.52 -3.63 -1.45
C ALA A 93 -0.19 -3.40 -0.73
N PHE A 94 0.32 -2.17 -0.70
CA PHE A 94 1.54 -1.83 0.03
C PHE A 94 1.41 -1.95 1.55
N VAL A 95 0.22 -1.74 2.09
CA VAL A 95 -0.05 -1.94 3.52
C VAL A 95 -0.26 -3.41 3.82
N THR A 96 -1.10 -4.12 3.05
CA THR A 96 -1.50 -5.51 3.33
C THR A 96 -0.45 -6.54 2.90
N GLY A 97 0.48 -6.18 2.02
CA GLY A 97 1.43 -7.11 1.39
C GLY A 97 0.78 -7.97 0.30
N CYS A 98 -0.49 -7.74 -0.03
CA CYS A 98 -1.25 -8.54 -0.99
C CYS A 98 -1.26 -7.87 -2.37
N PHE A 99 -0.12 -7.96 -3.04
CA PHE A 99 0.21 -7.15 -4.21
C PHE A 99 -0.62 -7.41 -5.47
N GLN A 100 -1.33 -8.54 -5.55
CA GLN A 100 -2.19 -8.86 -6.71
C GLN A 100 -3.67 -8.65 -6.42
N ASP A 101 -4.08 -8.75 -5.15
CA ASP A 101 -5.50 -8.74 -4.75
C ASP A 101 -5.97 -7.35 -4.29
N ASP A 102 -5.07 -6.54 -3.72
CA ASP A 102 -5.40 -5.28 -3.05
C ASP A 102 -4.98 -4.04 -3.86
N LEU A 103 -5.17 -4.07 -5.19
CA LEU A 103 -4.83 -2.98 -6.11
C LEU A 103 -5.91 -1.87 -6.10
N THR A 104 -6.05 -1.19 -4.96
CA THR A 104 -6.99 -0.10 -4.72
C THR A 104 -6.45 0.91 -3.68
N SER A 105 -7.00 2.12 -3.69
CA SER A 105 -6.80 3.14 -2.64
C SER A 105 -7.66 2.93 -1.39
N ASP A 106 -8.64 2.02 -1.44
CA ASP A 106 -9.57 1.78 -0.34
C ASP A 106 -8.92 1.03 0.83
N LEU A 107 -8.66 1.75 1.92
CA LEU A 107 -8.07 1.21 3.15
C LEU A 107 -9.10 0.67 4.16
N THR A 108 -10.39 0.64 3.81
CA THR A 108 -11.43 0.14 4.71
C THR A 108 -11.15 -1.31 5.12
N GLY A 109 -11.12 -1.59 6.42
CA GLY A 109 -10.89 -2.92 6.98
C GLY A 109 -9.42 -3.33 7.10
N VAL A 110 -8.47 -2.54 6.60
CA VAL A 110 -7.03 -2.85 6.73
C VAL A 110 -6.60 -2.79 8.20
N GLU A 111 -7.25 -1.98 9.03
CA GLU A 111 -6.98 -1.89 10.46
C GLU A 111 -7.14 -3.25 11.18
N GLU A 112 -7.97 -4.16 10.68
CA GLU A 112 -8.10 -5.51 11.24
C GLU A 112 -6.80 -6.31 11.22
N MET A 113 -5.91 -6.01 10.26
CA MET A 113 -4.61 -6.67 10.15
C MET A 113 -3.73 -6.41 11.38
N PHE A 114 -3.90 -5.24 12.00
CA PHE A 114 -3.16 -4.84 13.18
C PHE A 114 -3.90 -5.11 14.50
N MET A 115 -5.18 -5.48 14.42
CA MET A 115 -6.00 -5.82 15.58
C MET A 115 -5.71 -7.25 16.06
N PRO A 116 -5.39 -7.45 17.35
CA PRO A 116 -5.16 -8.79 17.87
C PRO A 116 -6.38 -9.70 17.73
N ILE A 117 -6.14 -10.97 17.45
CA ILE A 117 -7.13 -12.03 17.50
C ILE A 117 -7.35 -12.39 18.97
N GLU A 118 -8.61 -12.43 19.40
CA GLU A 118 -9.01 -12.94 20.70
C GLU A 118 -8.99 -14.47 20.66
N ASP A 119 -7.85 -15.07 21.02
CA ASP A 119 -7.63 -16.52 21.00
C ASP A 119 -7.49 -17.14 22.41
N ASP A 120 -7.72 -16.35 23.45
CA ASP A 120 -7.49 -16.71 24.87
C ASP A 120 -8.59 -16.13 25.79
N ASP A 121 -9.84 -16.15 25.32
CA ASP A 121 -11.01 -15.60 26.01
C ASP A 121 -11.37 -16.34 27.31
N GLU A 122 -10.92 -17.58 27.44
CA GLU A 122 -11.09 -18.42 28.63
C GLU A 122 -10.06 -18.17 29.73
N SER A 123 -9.01 -17.38 29.49
CA SER A 123 -8.01 -17.07 30.51
C SER A 123 -8.60 -16.30 31.69
N GLU A 124 -8.05 -16.54 32.88
CA GLU A 124 -8.44 -15.80 34.10
C GLU A 124 -8.26 -14.30 33.93
N ALA A 125 -7.24 -13.86 33.19
CA ALA A 125 -7.02 -12.46 32.88
C ALA A 125 -8.18 -11.87 32.05
N GLU A 126 -8.64 -12.57 31.01
CA GLU A 126 -9.76 -12.12 30.17
C GLU A 126 -11.11 -12.23 30.90
N LYS A 127 -11.31 -13.25 31.73
CA LYS A 127 -12.53 -13.42 32.53
C LYS A 127 -12.72 -12.33 33.58
N ARG A 128 -11.63 -11.78 34.12
CA ARG A 128 -11.66 -10.68 35.10
C ARG A 128 -12.08 -9.34 34.50
N LEU A 129 -11.97 -9.17 33.18
CA LEU A 129 -12.34 -7.93 32.50
C LEU A 129 -13.84 -7.86 32.22
N SER A 130 -14.46 -6.75 32.60
CA SER A 130 -15.83 -6.41 32.25
C SER A 130 -16.00 -6.15 30.74
N LYS A 131 -17.24 -6.24 30.25
CA LYS A 131 -17.59 -5.90 28.86
C LYS A 131 -17.20 -4.45 28.52
N ALA A 132 -17.33 -3.53 29.48
CA ALA A 132 -16.96 -2.13 29.30
C ALA A 132 -15.45 -1.96 29.11
N GLU A 133 -14.63 -2.64 29.92
CA GLU A 133 -13.17 -2.62 29.79
C GLU A 133 -12.72 -3.24 28.47
N LYS A 134 -13.30 -4.38 28.07
CA LYS A 134 -13.01 -5.02 26.77
C LYS A 134 -13.36 -4.09 25.60
N LYS A 135 -14.48 -3.36 25.69
CA LYS A 135 -14.86 -2.35 24.69
C LYS A 135 -13.84 -1.21 24.63
N LEU A 136 -13.44 -0.64 25.78
CA LEU A 136 -12.44 0.43 25.84
C LEU A 136 -11.07 -0.01 25.30
N ARG A 137 -10.65 -1.25 25.59
CA ARG A 137 -9.45 -1.87 25.00
C ARG A 137 -9.56 -1.89 23.48
N ARG A 138 -10.64 -2.48 22.95
CA ARG A 138 -10.86 -2.60 21.51
C ARG A 138 -10.86 -1.25 20.81
N GLU A 139 -11.48 -0.23 21.41
CA GLU A 139 -11.48 1.14 20.86
C GLU A 139 -10.06 1.74 20.81
N ARG A 140 -9.24 1.54 21.84
CA ARG A 140 -7.85 1.99 21.87
C ARG A 140 -7.02 1.29 20.79
N GLU A 141 -7.11 -0.03 20.73
CA GLU A 141 -6.39 -0.84 19.74
C GLU A 141 -6.81 -0.48 18.31
N MET A 142 -8.10 -0.20 18.08
CA MET A 142 -8.57 0.26 16.76
C MET A 142 -7.96 1.62 16.38
N ARG A 143 -7.76 2.54 17.33
CA ARG A 143 -7.07 3.81 17.05
C ARG A 143 -5.59 3.58 16.73
N GLU A 144 -4.93 2.71 17.47
CA GLU A 144 -3.53 2.33 17.22
C GLU A 144 -3.36 1.60 15.88
N ALA A 145 -4.29 0.71 15.54
CA ALA A 145 -4.33 0.02 14.27
C ALA A 145 -4.46 0.99 13.09
N ARG A 146 -5.35 1.98 13.20
CA ARG A 146 -5.46 3.05 12.19
C ARG A 146 -4.16 3.85 12.06
N ARG A 147 -3.53 4.19 13.18
CA ARG A 147 -2.22 4.87 13.15
C ARG A 147 -1.16 4.03 12.44
N LYS A 148 -1.12 2.71 12.69
CA LYS A 148 -0.21 1.79 11.98
C LYS A 148 -0.49 1.74 10.47
N VAL A 149 -1.77 1.75 10.06
CA VAL A 149 -2.13 1.87 8.63
C VAL A 149 -1.54 3.16 8.05
N ASP A 150 -1.76 4.30 8.71
CA ASP A 150 -1.26 5.60 8.25
C ASP A 150 0.28 5.64 8.20
N GLU A 151 0.97 5.07 9.18
CA GLU A 151 2.43 4.94 9.22
C GLU A 151 2.96 4.10 8.04
N HIS A 152 2.30 2.98 7.73
CA HIS A 152 2.65 2.15 6.56
C HIS A 152 2.44 2.90 5.25
N VAL A 153 1.31 3.58 5.08
CA VAL A 153 1.05 4.39 3.87
C VAL A 153 2.09 5.48 3.75
N LYS A 154 2.37 6.20 4.85
CA LYS A 154 3.37 7.26 4.89
C LYS A 154 4.75 6.75 4.51
N HIS A 155 5.16 5.59 5.01
CA HIS A 155 6.45 4.99 4.66
C HIS A 155 6.63 4.86 3.13
N TRP A 156 5.61 4.36 2.44
CA TRP A 156 5.67 4.20 0.98
C TRP A 156 5.53 5.52 0.23
N VAL A 157 4.67 6.43 0.68
CA VAL A 157 4.59 7.79 0.11
C VAL A 157 5.96 8.47 0.20
N ASP A 158 6.60 8.46 1.38
CA ASP A 158 7.93 9.03 1.59
C ASP A 158 8.98 8.39 0.67
N PHE A 159 8.93 7.07 0.45
CA PHE A 159 9.85 6.37 -0.45
C PHE A 159 9.79 6.92 -1.88
N TYR A 160 8.58 7.13 -2.42
CA TYR A 160 8.43 7.65 -3.79
C TYR A 160 8.62 9.16 -3.88
N GLU A 161 8.15 9.94 -2.90
CA GLU A 161 8.34 11.40 -2.88
C GLU A 161 9.79 11.80 -2.74
N LYS A 162 10.57 11.08 -1.93
CA LYS A 162 12.00 11.35 -1.69
C LYS A 162 12.91 10.66 -2.72
N SER A 163 12.32 9.99 -3.70
CA SER A 163 13.08 9.31 -4.74
C SER A 163 13.76 10.32 -5.67
N ASP A 164 15.02 10.09 -6.00
CA ASP A 164 15.71 10.76 -7.10
C ASP A 164 15.37 10.11 -8.47
N LYS A 165 14.72 8.95 -8.44
CA LYS A 165 14.40 8.11 -9.61
C LYS A 165 12.97 8.25 -10.08
N TYR A 166 12.03 8.45 -9.18
CA TYR A 166 10.61 8.64 -9.49
C TYR A 166 10.20 10.07 -9.14
N PHE A 167 9.09 10.53 -9.70
CA PHE A 167 8.57 11.86 -9.39
C PHE A 167 7.05 11.84 -9.39
N ALA A 168 6.46 12.73 -8.60
CA ALA A 168 5.02 12.94 -8.59
C ALA A 168 4.60 13.61 -9.91
N ALA A 169 3.74 12.92 -10.68
CA ALA A 169 3.22 13.40 -11.95
C ALA A 169 1.82 14.01 -11.82
N GLY A 170 1.09 13.70 -10.74
CA GLY A 170 -0.31 14.08 -10.65
C GLY A 170 -1.09 13.46 -9.50
N LYS A 171 -2.41 13.47 -9.61
CA LYS A 171 -3.35 12.89 -8.64
C LYS A 171 -4.40 12.03 -9.33
N VAL A 172 -4.81 10.96 -8.66
CA VAL A 172 -6.00 10.19 -9.03
C VAL A 172 -7.23 10.88 -8.46
N VAL A 173 -8.13 11.29 -9.34
CA VAL A 173 -9.41 11.92 -8.99
C VAL A 173 -10.56 10.95 -9.21
N ARG A 174 -11.69 11.19 -8.56
CA ARG A 174 -12.94 10.46 -8.86
C ARG A 174 -13.58 11.04 -10.11
N ALA A 175 -14.35 10.24 -10.83
CA ALA A 175 -15.08 10.76 -11.98
C ALA A 175 -16.11 11.80 -11.50
N HIS A 176 -16.31 12.88 -12.27
CA HIS A 176 -17.33 13.87 -11.95
C HIS A 176 -18.71 13.21 -11.87
N GLY A 177 -19.36 13.31 -10.70
CA GLY A 177 -20.68 12.70 -10.45
C GLY A 177 -20.66 11.38 -9.67
N GLU A 178 -19.48 10.81 -9.36
CA GLU A 178 -19.42 9.75 -8.34
C GLU A 178 -19.63 10.38 -6.96
N GLU A 179 -20.80 10.14 -6.37
CA GLU A 179 -21.00 10.34 -4.93
C GLU A 179 -19.89 9.61 -4.17
N LYS A 180 -19.58 10.06 -2.94
CA LYS A 180 -18.62 9.38 -2.08
C LYS A 180 -19.04 7.91 -1.96
N GLY A 181 -18.43 7.03 -2.75
CA GLY A 181 -18.77 5.61 -2.87
C GLY A 181 -19.13 5.07 -1.51
N GLY A 182 -20.44 5.04 -1.25
CA GLY A 182 -20.99 4.94 0.08
C GLY A 182 -20.65 3.57 0.61
N ALA A 183 -20.14 3.52 1.85
CA ALA A 183 -20.01 2.33 2.68
C ALA A 183 -19.93 1.03 1.85
N GLY A 184 -18.93 0.92 0.97
CA GLY A 184 -18.70 -0.28 0.19
C GLY A 184 -18.59 -1.43 1.19
N LYS A 185 -19.27 -2.55 0.92
CA LYS A 185 -19.20 -3.75 1.77
C LYS A 185 -17.75 -3.96 2.17
N LYS A 186 -17.49 -3.96 3.48
CA LYS A 186 -16.14 -4.05 4.06
C LYS A 186 -15.31 -5.07 3.28
N ARG A 187 -14.24 -4.60 2.64
CA ARG A 187 -13.33 -5.49 1.90
C ARG A 187 -12.63 -6.39 2.89
N GLU A 188 -12.77 -7.71 2.71
CA GLU A 188 -12.03 -8.65 3.54
C GLU A 188 -10.53 -8.50 3.32
N LEU A 189 -9.76 -8.81 4.36
CA LEU A 189 -8.33 -9.00 4.23
C LEU A 189 -8.04 -10.22 3.35
N CYS A 190 -6.98 -10.17 2.57
CA CYS A 190 -6.40 -11.35 1.95
C CYS A 190 -5.92 -12.36 3.02
N GLU A 191 -5.77 -13.63 2.64
CA GLU A 191 -5.38 -14.71 3.55
C GLU A 191 -4.03 -14.48 4.23
N ALA A 192 -3.06 -13.89 3.53
CA ALA A 192 -1.76 -13.56 4.12
C ALA A 192 -1.90 -12.53 5.24
N ALA A 193 -2.64 -11.44 5.01
CA ALA A 193 -2.90 -10.42 6.03
C ALA A 193 -3.73 -10.97 7.19
N LYS A 194 -4.72 -11.85 6.94
CA LYS A 194 -5.49 -12.54 8.00
C LYS A 194 -4.58 -13.37 8.90
N LYS A 195 -3.65 -14.14 8.33
CA LYS A 195 -2.71 -14.99 9.08
C LYS A 195 -1.64 -14.21 9.83
N GLY A 196 -1.26 -13.03 9.32
CA GLY A 196 -0.27 -12.15 9.95
C GLY A 196 -0.78 -11.37 11.16
N ARG A 197 -2.07 -11.49 11.50
CA ARG A 197 -2.66 -10.77 12.64
C ARG A 197 -2.02 -11.19 13.96
N PRO A 198 -1.76 -10.24 14.88
CA PRO A 198 -1.23 -10.58 16.19
C PRO A 198 -2.22 -11.41 16.98
N LYS A 199 -1.72 -12.28 17.86
CA LYS A 199 -2.55 -13.08 18.77
C LYS A 199 -2.49 -12.48 20.17
N ARG A 200 -3.62 -12.44 20.87
CA ARG A 200 -3.65 -11.82 22.21
C ARG A 200 -2.86 -12.62 23.22
N SER A 201 -2.96 -13.94 23.17
CA SER A 201 -2.14 -14.87 23.96
C SER A 201 -0.65 -14.51 23.88
N LYS A 202 -0.13 -14.39 22.66
CA LYS A 202 1.28 -14.04 22.39
C LYS A 202 1.68 -12.67 22.91
N LEU A 203 0.85 -11.65 22.70
CA LEU A 203 1.14 -10.30 23.20
C LEU A 203 1.23 -10.24 24.72
N ARG A 204 0.46 -11.09 25.42
CA ARG A 204 0.55 -11.23 26.87
C ARG A 204 1.86 -11.89 27.28
N GLU A 205 2.23 -13.01 26.67
CA GLU A 205 3.49 -13.70 26.94
C GLU A 205 4.72 -12.79 26.70
N GLU A 206 4.70 -11.99 25.63
CA GLU A 206 5.77 -11.03 25.32
C GLU A 206 5.86 -9.93 26.38
N LYS A 207 4.71 -9.43 26.85
CA LYS A 207 4.67 -8.45 27.92
C LYS A 207 5.21 -9.01 29.24
N GLU A 208 4.79 -10.22 29.61
CA GLU A 208 5.25 -10.93 30.82
C GLU A 208 6.77 -11.23 30.78
N LYS A 209 7.35 -11.42 29.59
CA LYS A 209 8.82 -11.58 29.42
C LYS A 209 9.60 -10.27 29.44
N SER A 210 8.93 -9.14 29.25
CA SER A 210 9.55 -7.81 29.22
C SER A 210 9.54 -7.09 30.57
N GLU A 211 8.85 -7.66 31.56
CA GLU A 211 8.76 -7.22 32.95
C GLU A 211 9.73 -8.00 33.84
#